data_AF-A0A2S5VL52-F1
#
_entry.id   AF-A0A2S5VL52-F1
#
_cell.length_a   1.000
_cell.length_b   1.000
_cell.length_c   1.000
_cell.angle_alpha   90.00
_cell.angle_beta   90.00
_cell.angle_gamma   90.00
#
_symmetry.space_group_name_H-M   'P 1'
#
loop_
_entity.id
_entity.type
_entity.pdbx_description
1 polymer ?
#
loop_
_entity_poly.entity_id
_entity_poly.type
_entity_poly.pdbx_seq_one_letter_code
_entity_poly.pdbx_strand_id
1 'polypeptide(L)'
;MQASFVRCAAAIAMVFVSTAIPAAKILRVKRLIDELGGVARAVQILWGASFSYEKLQVVGGAALALAGELLGITSIRTECFS
;
A
#
# COMPACT_ATOMS: atom_id res chain seq x y z
N MET A 1 -7.28 -4.32 15.70
CA MET A 1 -6.97 -2.88 15.82
C MET A 1 -7.19 -2.30 14.45
N GLN A 2 -8.16 -1.40 14.26
CA GLN A 2 -8.54 -0.92 12.93
C GLN A 2 -7.34 -0.21 12.29
N ALA A 3 -6.73 -0.79 11.24
CA ALA A 3 -5.66 -0.16 10.48
C ALA A 3 -6.06 1.28 10.16
N SER A 4 -5.46 2.22 10.88
CA SER A 4 -5.81 3.63 10.77
C SER A 4 -5.11 4.14 9.51
N PHE A 5 -5.81 4.88 8.67
CA PHE A 5 -5.22 5.51 7.47
C PHE A 5 -3.89 6.20 7.72
N VAL A 6 -3.75 6.85 8.88
CA VAL A 6 -2.50 7.48 9.29
C VAL A 6 -1.37 6.46 9.46
N ARG A 7 -1.63 5.31 10.09
CA ARG A 7 -0.63 4.23 10.24
C ARG A 7 -0.27 3.61 8.90
N CYS A 8 -1.26 3.33 8.07
CA CYS A 8 -1.02 2.74 6.76
C CYS A 8 -0.27 3.71 5.83
N ALA A 9 -0.63 4.99 5.83
CA ALA A 9 0.08 6.03 5.10
C ALA A 9 1.52 6.20 5.59
N ALA A 10 1.74 6.18 6.91
CA ALA A 10 3.09 6.25 7.48
C ALA A 10 3.92 5.01 7.11
N ALA A 11 3.35 3.81 7.15
CA ALA A 11 4.03 2.58 6.78
C ALA A 11 4.42 2.57 5.29
N ILE A 12 3.53 3.05 4.41
CA ILE A 12 3.82 3.24 2.98
C ILE A 12 4.90 4.30 2.77
N ALA A 13 4.84 5.42 3.49
CA ALA A 13 5.89 6.44 3.42
C ALA A 13 7.26 5.91 3.86
N MET A 14 7.29 5.05 4.90
CA MET A 14 8.51 4.41 5.40
C MET A 14 9.18 3.51 4.36
N VAL A 15 8.44 2.97 3.38
CA VAL A 15 9.05 2.19 2.28
C VAL A 15 10.01 3.03 1.47
N PHE A 16 9.73 4.32 1.27
CA PHE A 16 10.55 5.20 0.45
C PHE A 16 11.83 5.65 1.14
N VAL A 17 11.87 5.63 2.47
CA VAL A 17 13.04 6.00 3.27
C VAL A 17 13.78 4.79 3.83
N SER A 18 13.21 3.59 3.70
CA SER A 18 13.82 2.34 4.15
C SER A 18 14.90 1.88 3.19
N THR A 19 16.05 1.53 3.73
CA THR A 19 17.15 0.87 2.99
C THR A 19 17.02 -0.65 2.97
N ALA A 20 16.09 -1.21 3.76
CA ALA A 20 15.87 -2.66 3.86
C ALA A 20 15.02 -3.23 2.71
N ILE A 21 14.40 -2.37 1.90
CA ILE A 21 13.55 -2.78 0.77
C ILE A 21 14.34 -2.58 -0.53
N PRO A 22 14.38 -3.57 -1.44
CA PRO A 22 15.12 -3.45 -2.68
C PRO A 22 14.61 -2.28 -3.54
N ALA A 23 15.54 -1.51 -4.11
CA ALA A 23 15.24 -0.29 -4.88
C ALA A 23 14.22 -0.53 -6.01
N ALA A 24 14.26 -1.69 -6.67
CA ALA A 24 13.30 -2.05 -7.70
C ALA A 24 11.86 -2.15 -7.19
N LYS A 25 11.65 -2.68 -5.97
CA LYS A 25 10.33 -2.72 -5.33
C LYS A 25 9.87 -1.33 -4.95
N ILE A 26 10.75 -0.51 -4.37
CA ILE A 26 10.42 0.88 -4.01
C ILE A 26 9.98 1.65 -5.26
N LEU A 27 10.69 1.49 -6.38
CA LEU A 27 10.36 2.14 -7.64
C LEU A 27 8.99 1.69 -8.18
N ARG A 28 8.66 0.39 -8.08
CA ARG A 28 7.34 -0.13 -8.45
C ARG A 28 6.23 0.42 -7.58
N VAL A 29 6.40 0.39 -6.26
CA VAL A 29 5.45 0.95 -5.29
C VAL A 29 5.24 2.44 -5.58
N LYS A 30 6.33 3.20 -5.83
CA LYS A 30 6.24 4.61 -6.21
C LYS A 30 5.38 4.82 -7.45
N ARG A 31 5.65 4.08 -8.54
CA ARG A 31 4.91 4.18 -9.80
C ARG A 31 3.43 3.87 -9.62
N LEU A 32 3.10 2.79 -8.92
CA LEU A 32 1.71 2.40 -8.66
C LEU A 32 0.97 3.43 -7.80
N ILE A 33 1.66 4.03 -6.82
CA ILE A 33 1.11 5.11 -6.02
C ILE A 33 0.88 6.37 -6.86
N ASP A 34 1.84 6.76 -7.70
CA ASP A 34 1.70 7.90 -8.60
C ASP A 34 0.54 7.69 -9.60
N GLU A 35 0.38 6.47 -10.13
CA GLU A 35 -0.74 6.09 -11.00
C GLU A 35 -2.11 6.18 -10.30
N LEU A 36 -2.15 5.94 -8.99
CA LEU A 36 -3.34 6.13 -8.15
C LEU A 36 -3.58 7.59 -7.75
N GLY A 37 -2.67 8.52 -8.06
CA GLY A 37 -2.78 9.94 -7.70
C GLY A 37 -2.08 10.30 -6.37
N GLY A 38 -1.08 9.53 -5.96
CA GLY A 38 -0.23 9.78 -4.80
C GLY A 38 -0.61 8.98 -3.55
N VAL A 39 0.22 9.09 -2.49
CA VAL A 39 0.13 8.23 -1.29
C VAL A 39 -1.23 8.34 -0.61
N ALA A 40 -1.74 9.56 -0.45
CA ALA A 40 -3.03 9.79 0.21
C ALA A 40 -4.19 9.12 -0.54
N ARG A 41 -4.19 9.20 -1.89
CA ARG A 41 -5.24 8.60 -2.71
C ARG A 41 -5.14 7.08 -2.72
N ALA A 42 -3.92 6.54 -2.80
CA ALA A 42 -3.68 5.11 -2.69
C ALA A 42 -4.18 4.55 -1.35
N VAL A 43 -3.84 5.19 -0.22
CA VAL A 43 -4.31 4.77 1.12
C VAL A 43 -5.83 4.93 1.23
N GLN A 44 -6.43 5.97 0.65
CA GLN A 44 -7.87 6.16 0.65
C GLN A 44 -8.59 5.04 -0.10
N ILE A 45 -8.05 4.58 -1.23
CA ILE A 45 -8.59 3.44 -1.99
C ILE A 45 -8.45 2.13 -1.18
N LEU A 46 -7.26 1.89 -0.62
CA LEU A 46 -7.01 0.74 0.25
C LEU A 46 -7.95 0.73 1.46
N TRP A 47 -8.17 1.89 2.08
CA TRP A 47 -9.09 2.05 3.20
C TRP A 47 -10.56 1.86 2.80
N GLY A 48 -10.97 2.42 1.66
CA GLY A 48 -12.31 2.20 1.10
C GLY A 48 -12.59 0.72 0.84
N ALA A 49 -11.58 -0.04 0.45
CA ALA A 49 -11.62 -1.49 0.34
C ALA A 49 -11.47 -2.23 1.69
N SER A 50 -11.61 -1.54 2.82
CA SER A 50 -11.41 -2.08 4.18
C SER A 50 -10.06 -2.78 4.39
N PHE A 51 -9.05 -2.43 3.60
CA PHE A 51 -7.79 -3.15 3.52
C PHE A 51 -7.96 -4.66 3.30
N SER A 52 -8.98 -5.06 2.55
CA SER A 52 -9.21 -6.46 2.19
C SER A 52 -8.66 -6.72 0.78
N TYR A 53 -7.76 -7.69 0.66
CA TYR A 53 -7.22 -8.10 -0.65
C TYR A 53 -8.33 -8.57 -1.60
N GLU A 54 -9.35 -9.25 -1.07
CA GLU A 54 -10.50 -9.73 -1.84
C GLU A 54 -11.30 -8.57 -2.42
N LYS A 55 -11.51 -7.50 -1.66
CA LYS A 55 -12.16 -6.27 -2.14
C LYS A 55 -11.28 -5.53 -3.15
N LEU A 56 -9.97 -5.56 -2.96
CA LEU A 56 -9.02 -4.94 -3.90
C LEU A 56 -8.92 -5.71 -5.22
N GLN A 57 -9.22 -7.01 -5.24
CA GLN A 57 -9.37 -7.76 -6.49
C GLN A 57 -10.53 -7.24 -7.33
N VAL A 58 -11.63 -6.85 -6.68
CA VAL A 58 -12.80 -6.24 -7.34
C VAL A 58 -12.46 -4.85 -7.89
N VAL A 59 -11.66 -4.07 -7.17
CA VAL A 59 -11.15 -2.77 -7.65
C VAL A 59 -10.19 -2.95 -8.84
N GLY A 60 -9.34 -3.98 -8.78
CA GLY A 60 -8.38 -4.30 -9.83
C GLY A 60 -7.31 -3.22 -10.06
N GLY A 61 -6.63 -3.32 -11.20
CA GLY A 61 -5.69 -2.31 -11.68
C GLY A 61 -4.54 -1.99 -10.72
N ALA A 62 -4.16 -0.71 -10.67
CA ALA A 62 -3.05 -0.21 -9.87
C ALA A 62 -3.24 -0.47 -8.37
N ALA A 63 -4.48 -0.47 -7.87
CA ALA A 63 -4.78 -0.70 -6.46
C ALA A 63 -4.51 -2.16 -6.05
N LEU A 64 -4.91 -3.12 -6.89
CA LEU A 64 -4.61 -4.53 -6.67
C LEU A 64 -3.10 -4.82 -6.77
N ALA A 65 -2.45 -4.26 -7.80
CA ALA A 65 -1.00 -4.42 -7.98
C ALA A 65 -0.23 -3.82 -6.81
N LEU A 66 -0.63 -2.64 -6.34
CA LEU A 66 -0.05 -2.01 -5.15
C LEU A 66 -0.24 -2.91 -3.94
N ALA A 67 -1.46 -3.37 -3.68
CA ALA A 67 -1.75 -4.27 -2.56
C ALA A 67 -0.88 -5.53 -2.59
N GLY A 68 -0.65 -6.14 -3.76
CA GLY A 68 0.24 -7.28 -3.91
C GLY A 68 1.69 -6.98 -3.54
N GLU A 69 2.22 -5.83 -3.98
CA GLU A 69 3.56 -5.38 -3.59
C GLU A 69 3.64 -5.10 -2.08
N LEU A 70 2.63 -4.43 -1.52
CA LEU A 70 2.53 -4.08 -0.09
C LEU A 70 2.37 -5.32 0.81
N LEU A 71 1.62 -6.33 0.39
CA LEU A 71 1.47 -7.60 1.11
C LEU A 71 2.77 -8.41 1.17
N GLY A 72 3.69 -8.15 0.24
CA GLY A 72 5.06 -8.68 0.25
C GLY A 72 6.00 -7.92 1.20
N ILE A 73 5.53 -6.84 1.85
CA ILE A 73 6.29 -6.06 2.83
C ILE A 73 5.65 -6.28 4.20
N THR A 74 6.31 -7.06 5.06
CA THR A 74 5.76 -7.51 6.35
C THR A 74 5.29 -6.35 7.23
N SER A 75 6.06 -5.26 7.31
CA SER A 75 5.70 -4.08 8.10
C SER A 75 4.41 -3.42 7.61
N ILE A 76 4.13 -3.44 6.31
CA ILE A 76 2.90 -2.86 5.75
C ILE A 76 1.72 -3.80 5.91
N ARG A 77 1.93 -5.11 5.71
CA ARG A 77 0.90 -6.10 5.99
C ARG A 77 0.34 -5.93 7.41
N THR A 78 1.21 -5.75 8.40
CA THR A 78 0.79 -5.58 9.79
C THR A 78 0.09 -4.24 10.04
N GLU A 79 0.57 -3.13 9.46
CA GLU A 79 0.00 -1.80 9.76
C GLU A 79 -1.24 -1.46 8.92
N CYS A 80 -1.40 -2.07 7.74
CA CYS A 80 -2.51 -1.83 6.83
C CYS A 80 -3.55 -2.96 6.81
N PHE A 81 -3.15 -4.23 6.94
CA PHE A 81 -4.02 -5.41 6.71
C PHE A 81 -4.26 -6.25 7.98
N SER A 82 -4.07 -5.68 9.17
CA SER A 82 -4.32 -6.31 10.48
C SER A 82 -5.67 -5.97 11.11
#